data_AF-A0A7T7MA11-F1
#
_entry.id   AF-A0A7T7MA11-F1
#
_cell.length_a   1.000
_cell.length_b   1.000
_cell.length_c   1.000
_cell.angle_alpha   90.00
_cell.angle_beta   90.00
_cell.angle_gamma   90.00
#
_symmetry.space_group_name_H-M   'P 1'
#
loop_
_entity.id
_entity.type
_entity.pdbx_description
1 polymer ?
#
loop_
_entity_poly.entity_id
_entity_poly.type
_entity_poly.pdbx_seq_one_letter_code
_entity_poly.pdbx_strand_id
1 'polypeptide(L)'
;MTSVNLLAQHQDNLKSLVALTGQVDDAFRAVGLSDRLAELIKVRVSQINGCAFCLRTHTADALKAGESQERLTVLPTWWETQYFDAQERAALALAEQVTRMSVPEDRSWDDGSLTSEQAGAVVWVATVIGAWNRVVLASHPKVGPQA
;
A
#
# COMPACT_ATOMS: atom_id res chain seq x y z
N MET A 1 -31.63 -3.70 1.39
CA MET A 1 -31.01 -2.86 0.35
C MET A 1 -30.37 -3.79 -0.65
N THR A 2 -30.75 -3.72 -1.93
CA THR A 2 -30.21 -4.60 -2.98
C THR A 2 -28.77 -4.17 -3.26
N SER A 3 -27.78 -5.02 -2.95
CA SER A 3 -26.37 -4.68 -3.13
C SER A 3 -26.04 -4.55 -4.62
N VAL A 4 -25.69 -3.34 -5.06
CA VAL A 4 -25.20 -3.10 -6.41
C VAL A 4 -23.77 -3.65 -6.52
N ASN A 5 -23.55 -4.57 -7.47
CA ASN A 5 -22.21 -5.08 -7.76
C ASN A 5 -21.44 -4.05 -8.63
N LEU A 6 -20.68 -3.18 -7.97
CA LEU A 6 -19.90 -2.14 -8.66
C LEU A 6 -18.75 -2.71 -9.48
N LEU A 7 -18.25 -3.91 -9.16
CA LEU A 7 -17.23 -4.60 -9.96
C LEU A 7 -17.78 -5.11 -11.31
N ALA A 8 -19.10 -5.20 -11.46
CA ALA A 8 -19.74 -5.52 -12.73
C ALA A 8 -19.81 -4.31 -13.68
N GLN A 9 -19.53 -3.09 -13.20
CA GLN A 9 -19.59 -1.84 -13.98
C GLN A 9 -18.18 -1.42 -14.44
N HIS A 10 -18.08 -0.71 -15.56
CA HIS A 10 -16.82 -0.15 -16.10
C HIS A 10 -15.66 -1.17 -16.20
N GLN A 11 -15.91 -2.29 -16.86
CA GLN A 11 -14.96 -3.42 -16.98
C GLN A 11 -13.57 -3.04 -17.51
N ASP A 12 -13.45 -2.04 -18.36
CA ASP A 12 -12.15 -1.63 -18.91
C ASP A 12 -11.25 -0.92 -17.88
N ASN A 13 -11.85 -0.20 -16.93
CA ASN A 13 -11.11 0.36 -15.79
C ASN A 13 -10.64 -0.76 -14.86
N LEU A 14 -11.48 -1.76 -14.62
CA LEU A 14 -11.11 -2.94 -13.82
C LEU A 14 -9.96 -3.72 -14.47
N LYS A 15 -10.01 -3.95 -15.78
CA LYS A 15 -8.91 -4.59 -16.52
C LYS A 15 -7.61 -3.79 -16.43
N SER A 16 -7.69 -2.46 -16.54
CA SER A 16 -6.52 -1.59 -16.42
C SER A 16 -5.91 -1.66 -15.03
N LEU A 17 -6.74 -1.70 -13.98
CA LEU A 17 -6.28 -1.89 -12.61
C LEU A 17 -5.63 -3.26 -12.41
N VAL A 18 -6.19 -4.34 -12.95
CA VAL A 18 -5.58 -5.68 -12.90
C VAL A 18 -4.23 -5.71 -13.63
N ALA A 19 -4.13 -5.09 -14.80
CA ALA A 19 -2.88 -5.00 -15.55
C ALA A 19 -1.81 -4.23 -14.76
N LEU A 20 -2.19 -3.11 -14.13
CA LEU A 20 -1.30 -2.34 -13.26
C LEU A 20 -0.84 -3.17 -12.05
N THR A 21 -1.72 -3.94 -11.41
CA THR A 21 -1.34 -4.84 -10.31
C THR A 21 -0.25 -5.81 -10.74
N GLY A 22 -0.40 -6.44 -11.91
CA GLY A 22 0.62 -7.34 -12.46
C GLY A 22 1.98 -6.65 -12.69
N GLN A 23 1.95 -5.43 -13.25
CA GLN A 23 3.16 -4.62 -13.45
C GLN A 23 3.85 -4.25 -12.13
N VAL A 24 3.08 -3.93 -11.09
CA VAL A 24 3.60 -3.63 -9.76
C VAL A 24 4.23 -4.88 -9.13
N ASP A 25 3.60 -6.05 -9.25
CA ASP A 25 4.15 -7.31 -8.76
C ASP A 25 5.43 -7.70 -9.52
N ASP A 26 5.48 -7.49 -10.84
CA ASP A 26 6.69 -7.69 -11.66
C ASP A 26 7.82 -6.76 -11.22
N ALA A 27 7.51 -5.48 -11.00
CA ALA A 27 8.48 -4.51 -10.51
C ALA A 27 9.00 -4.89 -9.10
N PHE A 28 8.13 -5.40 -8.23
CA PHE A 28 8.49 -5.87 -6.89
C PHE A 28 9.47 -7.04 -6.94
N ARG A 29 9.22 -8.02 -7.83
CA ARG A 29 10.16 -9.13 -8.08
C ARG A 29 11.47 -8.67 -8.72
N ALA A 30 11.41 -7.73 -9.66
CA ALA A 30 12.59 -7.22 -10.37
C ALA A 30 13.62 -6.58 -9.44
N VAL A 31 13.18 -6.05 -8.29
CA VAL A 31 14.07 -5.51 -7.25
C VAL A 31 14.51 -6.53 -6.20
N GLY A 32 14.26 -7.83 -6.44
CA GLY A 32 14.72 -8.93 -5.60
C GLY A 32 13.89 -9.17 -4.33
N LEU A 33 12.71 -8.54 -4.21
CA LEU A 33 11.77 -8.81 -3.12
C LEU A 33 10.88 -10.00 -3.48
N SER A 34 10.62 -10.84 -2.48
CA SER A 34 9.86 -12.09 -2.69
C SER A 34 8.36 -11.85 -2.81
N ASP A 35 7.67 -12.69 -3.58
CA ASP A 35 6.20 -12.71 -3.64
C ASP A 35 5.59 -12.95 -2.25
N ARG A 36 6.27 -13.71 -1.38
CA ARG A 36 5.88 -13.92 0.02
C ARG A 36 5.74 -12.59 0.77
N LEU A 37 6.73 -11.71 0.61
CA LEU A 37 6.72 -10.39 1.25
C LEU A 37 5.63 -9.49 0.65
N ALA A 38 5.43 -9.53 -0.67
CA ALA A 38 4.34 -8.78 -1.32
C ALA A 38 2.97 -9.16 -0.75
N GLU A 39 2.69 -10.46 -0.62
CA GLU A 39 1.43 -10.95 -0.07
C GLU A 39 1.29 -10.65 1.42
N LEU A 40 2.37 -10.71 2.20
CA LEU A 40 2.38 -10.33 3.62
C LEU A 40 1.94 -8.86 3.83
N ILE A 41 2.41 -7.95 2.97
CA ILE A 41 2.03 -6.52 2.99
C ILE A 41 0.54 -6.37 2.63
N LYS A 42 0.09 -7.03 1.55
CA LYS A 42 -1.31 -7.00 1.10
C LYS A 42 -2.27 -7.51 2.19
N VAL A 43 -1.88 -8.56 2.93
CA VAL A 43 -2.63 -9.04 4.11
C VAL A 43 -2.69 -7.97 5.19
N ARG A 44 -1.56 -7.35 5.57
CA ARG A 44 -1.53 -6.38 6.68
C ARG A 44 -2.34 -5.11 6.37
N VAL A 45 -2.19 -4.55 5.17
CA VAL A 45 -2.98 -3.38 4.75
C VAL A 45 -4.47 -3.72 4.73
N SER A 46 -4.84 -4.93 4.28
CA SER A 46 -6.23 -5.40 4.31
C SER A 46 -6.79 -5.56 5.72
N GLN A 47 -5.97 -5.96 6.70
CA GLN A 47 -6.36 -6.00 8.12
C GLN A 47 -6.64 -4.60 8.67
N ILE A 48 -5.79 -3.61 8.37
CA ILE A 48 -5.95 -2.22 8.83
C ILE A 48 -7.19 -1.58 8.20
N ASN A 49 -7.41 -1.81 6.91
CA ASN A 49 -8.55 -1.27 6.17
C ASN A 49 -9.85 -2.07 6.34
N GLY A 50 -9.82 -3.24 6.97
CA GLY A 50 -11.00 -4.09 7.19
C GLY A 50 -11.57 -4.77 5.93
N CYS A 51 -10.76 -5.02 4.89
CA CYS A 51 -11.22 -5.68 3.66
C CYS A 51 -11.23 -7.22 3.80
N ALA A 52 -12.36 -7.81 4.18
CA ALA A 52 -12.48 -9.26 4.36
C ALA A 52 -12.24 -10.09 3.07
N PHE A 53 -12.67 -9.58 1.91
CA PHE A 53 -12.41 -10.23 0.62
C PHE A 53 -10.91 -10.27 0.30
N CYS A 54 -10.24 -9.11 0.39
CA CYS A 54 -8.81 -8.97 0.15
C CYS A 54 -8.01 -9.85 1.13
N LEU A 55 -8.42 -9.84 2.41
CA LEU A 55 -7.78 -10.63 3.45
C LEU A 55 -7.85 -12.13 3.14
N ARG A 56 -9.02 -12.66 2.74
CA ARG A 56 -9.17 -14.07 2.35
C ARG A 56 -8.27 -14.43 1.17
N THR A 57 -8.27 -13.60 0.13
CA THR A 57 -7.48 -13.85 -1.09
C THR A 57 -5.98 -13.83 -0.79
N HIS A 58 -5.47 -12.75 -0.20
CA HIS A 58 -4.04 -12.57 0.02
C HIS A 58 -3.49 -13.47 1.14
N THR A 59 -4.32 -13.91 2.09
CA THR A 59 -3.91 -14.95 3.05
C THR A 59 -3.64 -16.28 2.33
N ALA A 60 -4.52 -16.68 1.40
CA ALA A 60 -4.34 -17.91 0.63
C ALA A 60 -3.11 -17.82 -0.29
N ASP A 61 -2.89 -16.66 -0.91
CA ASP A 61 -1.75 -16.46 -1.81
C ASP A 61 -0.42 -16.33 -1.04
N ALA A 62 -0.41 -15.71 0.15
CA ALA A 62 0.75 -15.72 1.06
C ALA A 62 1.18 -17.14 1.43
N LEU A 63 0.23 -18.01 1.80
CA LEU A 63 0.52 -19.41 2.12
C LEU A 63 1.12 -20.17 0.91
N LYS A 64 0.60 -19.93 -0.30
CA LYS A 64 1.18 -20.51 -1.53
C LYS A 64 2.59 -20.00 -1.80
N ALA A 65 2.87 -18.74 -1.46
CA ALA A 65 4.19 -18.13 -1.58
C ALA A 65 5.18 -18.56 -0.48
N GLY A 66 4.80 -19.50 0.40
CA GLY A 66 5.67 -20.05 1.43
C GLY A 66 5.64 -19.29 2.77
N GLU A 67 4.60 -18.50 3.01
CA GLU A 67 4.31 -17.93 4.33
C GLU A 67 3.72 -18.98 5.28
N SER A 68 3.83 -18.78 6.60
CA SER A 68 3.29 -19.72 7.58
C SER A 68 2.03 -19.19 8.28
N GLN A 69 1.14 -20.10 8.66
CA GLN A 69 -0.06 -19.75 9.44
C GLN A 69 0.29 -19.11 10.78
N GLU A 70 1.37 -19.56 11.42
CA GLU A 70 1.87 -19.01 12.68
C GLU A 70 2.26 -17.54 12.52
N ARG A 71 3.04 -17.22 11.48
CA ARG A 71 3.47 -15.85 11.18
C ARG A 71 2.28 -14.95 10.83
N LEU A 72 1.33 -15.44 10.04
CA LEU A 72 0.11 -14.70 9.71
C LEU A 72 -0.77 -14.40 10.93
N THR A 73 -0.77 -15.29 11.93
CA THR A 73 -1.55 -15.13 13.17
C THR A 73 -1.05 -13.94 13.99
N VAL A 74 0.27 -13.77 14.08
CA VAL A 74 0.89 -12.68 14.85
C VAL A 74 1.14 -11.40 14.03
N LEU A 75 0.86 -11.44 12.73
CA LEU A 75 1.04 -10.32 11.80
C LEU A 75 0.36 -9.01 12.25
N PRO A 76 -0.86 -8.99 12.85
CA PRO A 76 -1.46 -7.75 13.32
C PRO A 76 -0.67 -7.01 14.40
N THR A 77 0.21 -7.73 15.10
CA THR A 77 1.04 -7.29 16.22
C THR A 77 2.53 -7.56 15.95
N TRP A 78 2.94 -7.57 14.68
CA TRP A 78 4.25 -8.03 14.22
C TRP A 78 5.44 -7.39 14.96
N TRP A 79 5.30 -6.15 15.42
CA TRP A 79 6.36 -5.38 16.08
C TRP A 79 6.78 -5.96 17.45
N GLU A 80 5.89 -6.65 18.14
CA GLU A 80 6.14 -7.31 19.45
C GLU A 80 6.79 -8.70 19.32
N THR A 81 7.13 -9.13 18.10
CA THR A 81 7.57 -10.51 17.85
C THR A 81 8.94 -10.61 17.20
N GLN A 82 9.51 -11.82 17.16
CA GLN A 82 10.80 -12.12 16.51
C GLN A 82 10.63 -12.86 15.17
N TYR A 83 9.39 -13.06 14.72
CA TYR A 83 9.11 -13.87 13.54
C TYR A 83 9.59 -13.25 12.24
N PHE A 84 9.55 -11.91 12.15
CA PHE A 84 9.78 -11.17 10.92
C PHE A 84 11.21 -10.64 10.87
N ASP A 85 11.88 -10.83 9.74
CA ASP A 85 13.24 -10.37 9.57
C ASP A 85 13.32 -8.84 9.42
N ALA A 86 14.55 -8.33 9.31
CA ALA A 86 14.77 -6.91 9.21
C ALA A 86 14.14 -6.27 7.96
N GLN A 87 13.98 -6.99 6.84
CA GLN A 87 13.36 -6.52 5.60
C GLN A 87 11.83 -6.54 5.69
N GLU A 88 11.26 -7.53 6.36
CA GLU A 88 9.81 -7.70 6.50
C GLU A 88 9.19 -6.69 7.47
N ARG A 89 9.84 -6.49 8.63
CA ARG A 89 9.47 -5.42 9.59
C ARG A 89 9.51 -4.04 8.93
N ALA A 90 10.56 -3.90 8.12
CA ALA A 90 10.84 -2.82 7.20
C ALA A 90 9.93 -2.79 5.97
N ALA A 91 8.86 -3.58 5.86
CA ALA A 91 7.80 -3.30 4.89
C ALA A 91 6.49 -3.02 5.64
N LEU A 92 6.27 -3.77 6.71
CA LEU A 92 5.03 -3.72 7.46
C LEU A 92 4.74 -2.35 8.11
N ALA A 93 5.68 -1.77 8.87
CA ALA A 93 5.40 -0.50 9.59
C ALA A 93 5.03 0.65 8.64
N LEU A 94 5.57 0.57 7.45
CA LEU A 94 5.43 1.62 6.48
C LEU A 94 4.12 1.45 5.72
N ALA A 95 3.82 0.23 5.29
CA ALA A 95 2.49 -0.10 4.77
C ALA A 95 1.37 0.36 5.74
N GLU A 96 1.59 0.32 7.06
CA GLU A 96 0.66 0.90 8.04
C GLU A 96 0.58 2.43 8.01
N GLN A 97 1.72 3.14 7.93
CA GLN A 97 1.77 4.60 7.92
C GLN A 97 0.99 5.19 6.74
N VAL A 98 1.13 4.57 5.57
CA VAL A 98 0.36 4.93 4.37
C VAL A 98 -1.12 4.92 4.60
N THR A 99 -1.54 3.89 5.32
CA THR A 99 -2.91 3.43 5.34
C THR A 99 -3.77 4.26 6.31
N ARG A 100 -3.18 5.08 7.21
CA ARG A 100 -3.87 5.66 8.39
C ARG A 100 -4.09 7.20 8.44
N MET A 101 -3.99 7.99 7.38
CA MET A 101 -4.07 9.47 7.52
C MET A 101 -5.52 10.04 7.64
N SER A 102 -5.72 11.15 8.39
CA SER A 102 -7.04 11.48 8.98
C SER A 102 -7.48 12.96 9.23
N VAL A 103 -7.00 14.06 8.60
CA VAL A 103 -7.44 15.47 8.94
C VAL A 103 -7.60 16.44 7.71
N PRO A 104 -8.60 17.37 7.65
CA PRO A 104 -8.75 18.36 6.55
C PRO A 104 -7.98 19.68 6.77
N GLU A 105 -7.56 20.37 5.70
CA GLU A 105 -6.63 21.54 5.74
C GLU A 105 -7.30 22.93 5.82
N ASP A 106 -6.70 23.85 6.59
CA ASP A 106 -6.94 25.31 6.60
C ASP A 106 -6.52 25.95 5.24
N ARG A 107 -7.29 26.94 4.75
CA ARG A 107 -7.08 27.62 3.45
C ARG A 107 -6.35 28.97 3.56
N SER A 108 -5.64 29.21 4.66
CA SER A 108 -4.81 30.41 4.87
C SER A 108 -3.72 30.66 3.79
N TRP A 109 -3.50 29.70 2.89
CA TRP A 109 -2.65 29.87 1.70
C TRP A 109 -3.31 30.67 0.55
N ASP A 110 -4.64 30.85 0.53
CA ASP A 110 -5.37 31.49 -0.57
C ASP A 110 -5.57 33.00 -0.35
N ASP A 111 -4.47 33.76 -0.34
CA ASP A 111 -4.45 35.23 -0.20
C ASP A 111 -4.41 35.99 -1.54
N GLY A 112 -4.57 35.26 -2.65
CA GLY A 112 -4.50 35.78 -4.01
C GLY A 112 -3.10 35.76 -4.64
N SER A 113 -2.07 35.31 -3.91
CA SER A 113 -0.70 35.21 -4.43
C SER A 113 -0.50 34.08 -5.46
N LEU A 114 -1.40 33.08 -5.50
CA LEU A 114 -1.40 32.00 -6.50
C LEU A 114 -2.69 32.02 -7.32
N THR A 115 -2.56 31.79 -8.63
CA THR A 115 -3.73 31.59 -9.50
C THR A 115 -4.36 30.22 -9.27
N SER A 116 -5.62 30.04 -9.68
CA SER A 116 -6.33 28.77 -9.55
C SER A 116 -5.64 27.61 -10.26
N GLU A 117 -5.01 27.86 -11.41
CA GLU A 117 -4.23 26.87 -12.15
C GLU A 117 -2.95 26.47 -11.40
N GLN A 118 -2.25 27.44 -10.80
CA GLN A 118 -1.05 27.18 -9.99
C GLN A 118 -1.39 26.40 -8.71
N ALA A 119 -2.48 26.75 -8.02
CA ALA A 119 -2.94 26.02 -6.84
C ALA A 119 -3.31 24.57 -7.19
N GLY A 120 -4.01 24.35 -8.32
CA GLY A 120 -4.31 23.01 -8.81
C GLY A 120 -3.05 22.18 -9.10
N ALA A 121 -2.04 22.79 -9.72
CA ALA A 121 -0.74 22.14 -9.95
C ALA A 121 -0.05 21.77 -8.63
N VAL A 122 -0.07 22.66 -7.63
CA VAL A 122 0.52 22.41 -6.30
C VAL A 122 -0.20 21.25 -5.57
N VAL A 123 -1.53 21.21 -5.61
CA VAL A 123 -2.30 20.09 -5.01
C VAL A 123 -1.97 18.76 -5.68
N TRP A 124 -1.83 18.74 -7.01
CA TRP A 124 -1.43 17.52 -7.72
C TRP A 124 0.01 17.10 -7.40
N VAL A 125 0.95 18.05 -7.33
CA VAL A 125 2.31 17.77 -6.88
C VAL A 125 2.31 17.22 -5.44
N ALA A 126 1.55 17.83 -4.53
CA ALA A 126 1.41 17.40 -3.13
C ALA A 126 0.73 16.03 -2.99
N THR A 127 -0.26 15.73 -3.83
CA THR A 127 -0.95 14.45 -3.85
C THR A 127 -0.05 13.34 -4.40
N VAL A 128 0.70 13.63 -5.47
CA VAL A 128 1.65 12.70 -6.09
C VAL A 128 2.83 12.44 -5.16
N ILE A 129 3.43 13.47 -4.58
CA ILE A 129 4.50 13.28 -3.59
C ILE A 129 3.95 12.63 -2.33
N GLY A 130 2.71 12.89 -1.93
CA GLY A 130 2.05 12.19 -0.82
C GLY A 130 1.84 10.71 -1.11
N ALA A 131 1.48 10.33 -2.34
CA ALA A 131 1.35 8.95 -2.78
C ALA A 131 2.72 8.24 -2.85
N TRP A 132 3.75 8.93 -3.34
CA TRP A 132 5.14 8.45 -3.28
C TRP A 132 5.64 8.30 -1.85
N ASN A 133 5.38 9.29 -1.00
CA ASN A 133 5.73 9.27 0.41
C ASN A 133 5.10 8.07 1.05
N ARG A 134 3.82 7.83 0.81
CA ARG A 134 3.14 6.61 1.24
C ARG A 134 3.89 5.37 0.74
N VAL A 135 4.15 5.20 -0.55
CA VAL A 135 4.80 3.98 -1.06
C VAL A 135 6.27 3.79 -0.61
N VAL A 136 7.08 4.86 -0.53
CA VAL A 136 8.48 4.84 -0.02
C VAL A 136 8.47 4.60 1.49
N LEU A 137 7.60 5.34 2.18
CA LEU A 137 7.11 5.04 3.51
C LEU A 137 6.17 3.81 3.50
N ALA A 138 6.19 2.88 2.53
CA ALA A 138 5.54 1.54 2.60
C ALA A 138 6.59 0.40 2.65
N SER A 139 7.86 0.73 2.37
CA SER A 139 8.85 -0.23 1.87
C SER A 139 10.19 -0.27 2.64
N HIS A 140 10.28 0.44 3.78
CA HIS A 140 11.48 0.78 4.60
C HIS A 140 12.83 0.36 3.99
N PRO A 141 13.26 1.04 2.92
CA PRO A 141 14.49 0.67 2.25
C PRO A 141 15.70 0.88 3.17
N LYS A 142 16.64 -0.08 3.20
CA LYS A 142 17.98 0.19 3.71
C LYS A 142 18.74 0.94 2.63
N VAL A 143 18.85 2.24 2.84
CA VAL A 143 19.63 3.14 2.01
C VAL A 143 21.10 2.94 2.37
N GLY A 144 21.80 2.15 1.54
CA GLY A 144 23.25 2.07 1.56
C GLY A 144 23.89 3.19 0.73
N PRO A 145 25.20 3.44 0.87
CA PRO A 145 25.88 4.53 0.18
C PRO A 145 25.78 4.40 -1.34
N GLN A 146 25.64 5.53 -2.02
CA GLN A 146 25.86 5.61 -3.47
C GLN A 146 27.33 5.26 -3.77
N ALA A 147 27.53 4.36 -4.76
CA ALA A 147 28.79 4.23 -5.48
C ALA A 147 28.91 5.36 -6.52
#